data_AF-A0A5C5CTZ1-F1
#
_entry.id   AF-A0A5C5CTZ1-F1
#
_cell.length_a   1.000
_cell.length_b   1.000
_cell.length_c   1.000
_cell.angle_alpha   90.00
_cell.angle_beta   90.00
_cell.angle_gamma   90.00
#
_symmetry.space_group_name_H-M   'P 1'
#
loop_
_entity.id
_entity.type
_entity.pdbx_description
1 polymer ?
#
loop_
_entity_poly.entity_id
_entity_poly.type
_entity_poly.pdbx_seq_one_letter_code
_entity_poly.pdbx_strand_id
1 'polypeptide(L)' 'MTKFFARFRKDESGATAIEYALIAGLVAVVIITGATTLGTKISEKFDSIATTVEEAGK' A
#
# COMPACT_ATOMS: atom_id res chain seq x y z
N MET A 1 0.01 20.73 38.24
CA MET A 1 -0.78 20.85 37.00
C MET A 1 -0.01 21.52 35.87
N THR A 2 0.53 22.73 36.06
CA THR A 2 1.28 23.48 35.03
C THR A 2 2.50 22.75 34.45
N LYS A 3 3.25 22.00 35.27
CA LYS A 3 4.40 21.20 34.81
C LYS A 3 4.05 20.08 33.83
N PHE A 4 2.85 19.50 33.94
CA PHE A 4 2.41 18.42 33.05
C PHE A 4 2.04 18.97 31.67
N PHE A 5 1.28 20.07 31.65
CA PHE A 5 0.95 20.80 30.41
C PHE A 5 2.20 21.36 29.71
N ALA A 6 3.18 21.88 30.45
CA ALA A 6 4.42 22.37 29.87
C ALA A 6 5.26 21.25 29.21
N ARG A 7 5.22 20.03 29.78
CA ARG A 7 5.95 18.87 29.25
C ARG A 7 5.24 18.24 28.06
N PHE A 8 3.91 18.15 28.09
CA PHE A 8 3.08 17.72 26.96
C PHE A 8 3.21 18.65 25.74
N ARG A 9 3.26 19.96 25.97
CA ARG A 9 3.47 20.95 24.89
C ARG A 9 4.89 20.92 24.29
N LYS A 10 5.84 20.27 24.94
CA LYS A 10 7.23 20.11 24.48
C LYS A 10 7.48 18.70 23.91
N ASP A 11 6.45 17.86 23.86
CA ASP A 11 6.51 16.52 23.34
C ASP A 11 6.30 16.52 21.83
N GLU A 12 7.37 16.34 21.07
CA GLU A 12 7.36 16.27 19.60
C GLU A 12 7.15 14.85 19.09
N SER A 13 6.96 13.86 19.98
CA SER A 13 6.76 12.45 19.61
C SER A 13 5.54 12.23 18.72
N GLY A 14 4.52 13.10 18.83
CA GLY A 14 3.37 13.09 17.92
C GLY A 14 3.69 13.64 16.53
N ALA A 15 4.58 14.63 16.44
CA ALA A 15 5.04 15.20 15.17
C ALA A 15 5.96 14.20 14.44
N THR A 16 6.82 13.47 15.14
CA THR A 16 7.62 12.41 14.52
C THR A 16 6.75 11.23 14.08
N ALA A 17 5.69 10.89 14.83
CA ALA A 17 4.75 9.85 14.43
C ALA A 17 4.03 10.15 13.11
N ILE A 18 3.65 11.42 12.85
CA ILE A 18 2.98 11.78 11.59
C ILE A 18 3.93 11.74 10.39
N GLU A 19 5.22 12.02 10.58
CA GLU A 19 6.24 11.90 9.54
C GLU A 19 6.45 10.44 9.10
N TYR A 20 6.62 9.53 10.07
CA TYR A 20 6.74 8.10 9.77
C TYR A 20 5.44 7.51 9.22
N ALA A 21 4.28 7.95 9.71
CA ALA A 21 2.99 7.53 9.18
C ALA A 21 2.79 7.96 7.72
N LEU A 22 3.25 9.15 7.33
CA LEU A 22 3.20 9.62 5.96
C LEU A 22 4.07 8.77 5.04
N ILE A 23 5.30 8.47 5.46
CA ILE A 23 6.21 7.60 4.70
C ILE A 23 5.63 6.19 4.55
N ALA A 24 5.12 5.60 5.65
CA ALA A 24 4.48 4.31 5.64
C ALA A 24 3.24 4.28 4.71
N GLY A 25 2.45 5.37 4.72
CA GLY A 25 1.32 5.55 3.81
C GLY A 25 1.73 5.57 2.34
N LEU A 26 2.78 6.31 1.99
CA LEU A 26 3.30 6.36 0.61
C LEU A 26 3.82 4.99 0.15
N VAL A 27 4.55 4.28 1.01
CA VAL A 27 5.03 2.92 0.73
C VAL A 27 3.85 1.96 0.52
N ALA A 28 2.81 2.05 1.36
CA ALA A 28 1.61 1.24 1.23
C ALA A 28 0.90 1.48 -0.11
N VAL A 29 0.75 2.74 -0.54
CA VAL A 29 0.15 3.08 -1.85
C VAL A 29 0.93 2.45 -3.00
N VAL A 30 2.27 2.58 -3.00
CA VAL A 30 3.12 1.99 -4.05
C VAL A 30 3.00 0.47 -4.10
N ILE A 31 3.01 -0.19 -2.94
CA ILE A 31 2.85 -1.64 -2.84
C ILE A 31 1.49 -2.08 -3.38
N ILE A 32 0.40 -1.41 -2.97
CA ILE A 32 -0.96 -1.72 -3.43
C ILE A 32 -1.04 -1.56 -4.95
N THR A 33 -0.60 -0.43 -5.50
CA THR A 33 -0.63 -0.19 -6.94
C THR A 33 0.19 -1.22 -7.72
N GLY A 34 1.38 -1.56 -7.23
CA GLY A 34 2.25 -2.56 -7.84
C GLY A 34 1.61 -3.96 -7.83
N ALA A 35 1.08 -4.38 -6.68
CA ALA A 35 0.42 -5.66 -6.51
C ALA A 35 -0.85 -5.78 -7.36
N THR A 36 -1.68 -4.74 -7.42
CA THR A 36 -2.88 -4.70 -8.27
C THR A 36 -2.49 -4.82 -9.75
N THR A 37 -1.54 -4.01 -10.22
CA THR A 37 -1.10 -4.05 -11.63
C THR A 37 -0.53 -5.42 -12.01
N LEU A 38 0.29 -6.00 -11.13
CA LEU A 38 0.85 -7.33 -11.34
C LEU A 38 -0.25 -8.40 -11.38
N GLY A 39 -1.19 -8.35 -10.42
CA GLY A 39 -2.33 -9.27 -10.37
C GLY A 39 -3.17 -9.22 -11.64
N THR A 40 -3.50 -8.03 -12.13
CA THR A 40 -4.23 -7.84 -13.39
C THR A 40 -3.49 -8.48 -14.56
N LYS A 41 -2.20 -8.18 -14.72
CA LYS A 41 -1.41 -8.75 -15.83
C LYS A 41 -1.30 -10.27 -15.75
N ILE A 42 -1.15 -10.83 -14.56
CA ILE A 42 -1.12 -12.28 -14.36
C ILE A 42 -2.47 -12.89 -14.76
N SER A 43 -3.59 -12.30 -14.31
CA SER A 43 -4.94 -12.76 -14.68
C SER A 43 -5.12 -12.74 -16.19
N GLU A 44 -4.81 -11.62 -16.85
CA GLU A 44 -4.91 -11.48 -18.31
C GLU A 44 -4.09 -12.54 -19.06
N LYS A 45 -2.91 -12.91 -18.55
CA LYS A 45 -2.10 -13.97 -19.16
C LYS A 45 -2.73 -15.34 -18.99
N PHE A 46 -3.28 -15.66 -17.82
CA PHE A 46 -3.97 -16.93 -17.61
C PHE A 46 -5.27 -17.01 -18.42
N ASP A 47 -6.02 -15.92 -18.53
CA ASP A 47 -7.22 -15.84 -19.35
C ASP A 47 -6.88 -16.07 -20.83
N SER A 48 -5.83 -15.42 -21.34
CA SER A 48 -5.36 -15.64 -22.71
C SER A 48 -4.93 -17.08 -22.97
N ILE A 49 -4.25 -17.73 -22.02
CA ILE A 49 -3.90 -19.16 -22.12
C ILE A 49 -5.18 -20.01 -22.13
N ALA A 50 -6.12 -19.75 -21.23
CA ALA A 50 -7.38 -20.49 -21.15
C ALA A 50 -8.19 -20.39 -22.45
N THR A 51 -8.32 -19.19 -23.01
CA THR A 51 -8.96 -18.98 -24.31
C THR A 51 -8.27 -19.77 -25.42
N THR A 52 -6.94 -19.71 -25.49
CA THR A 52 -6.18 -20.44 -26.51
C THR A 52 -6.39 -21.96 -26.41
N VAL A 53 -6.42 -22.49 -25.18
CA VAL A 53 -6.67 -23.92 -24.93
C VAL A 53 -8.10 -24.31 -25.31
N GLU A 54 -9.09 -23.48 -24.99
CA GLU A 54 -10.48 -23.73 -25.35
C GLU A 54 -10.69 -23.71 -26.87
N GLU A 55 -10.08 -22.77 -27.58
CA GLU A 55 -10.15 -22.67 -29.04
C GLU A 55 -9.48 -23.85 -29.73
N ALA A 56 -8.33 -24.32 -29.25
CA ALA A 56 -7.64 -25.49 -29.81
C ALA A 56 -8.41 -26.81 -29.61
N GLY A 57 -9.34 -26.86 -28.65
CA GLY A 57 -10.18 -28.03 -28.39
C GLY A 57 -11.45 -28.10 -29.24
N LYS A 58 -11.73 -27.07 -30.05
CA LYS A 58 -12.85 -27.02 -31.01
C LYS A 58 -12.38 -27.44 -32.41
#